data_AF-A0ABD7TW98-F1
#
_entry.id   AF-A0ABD7TW98-F1
#
_cell.length_a   1.000
_cell.length_b   1.000
_cell.length_c   1.000
_cell.angle_alpha   90.00
_cell.angle_beta   90.00
_cell.angle_gamma   90.00
#
_symmetry.space_group_name_H-M   'P 1'
#
loop_
_entity.id
_entity.type
_entity.pdbx_description
1 polymer ?
#
loop_
_entity_poly.entity_id
_entity_poly.type
_entity_poly.pdbx_seq_one_letter_code
_entity_poly.pdbx_strand_id
1 'polypeptide(L)' 'MSKNIETMIIDIRDQLNLVNPGLIDPENFSETHYEEIEEIHDFVMSKKDFTPSEMNGITEALGALRQPK' A
#
# COMPACT_ATOMS: atom_id res chain seq x y z
N MET A 1 -15.35 11.65 3.36
CA MET A 1 -15.34 10.98 2.05
C MET A 1 -14.29 9.90 2.13
N SER A 2 -14.66 8.64 1.90
CA SER A 2 -13.72 7.51 1.88
C SER A 2 -12.81 7.65 0.65
N LYS A 3 -11.52 7.38 0.81
CA LYS A 3 -10.58 7.39 -0.33
C LYS A 3 -10.78 6.14 -1.18
N ASN A 4 -10.50 6.24 -2.48
CA ASN A 4 -10.53 5.06 -3.33
C ASN A 4 -9.26 4.21 -3.11
N ILE A 5 -9.39 2.88 -3.18
CA ILE A 5 -8.26 1.93 -3.05
C ILE A 5 -7.13 2.27 -4.02
N GLU A 6 -7.47 2.60 -5.27
CA GLU A 6 -6.48 2.98 -6.27
C GLU A 6 -5.64 4.17 -5.81
N THR A 7 -6.29 5.21 -5.28
CA THR A 7 -5.61 6.38 -4.74
C THR A 7 -4.73 6.02 -3.55
N MET A 8 -5.21 5.17 -2.64
CA MET A 8 -4.42 4.76 -1.47
C MET A 8 -3.18 3.97 -1.87
N ILE A 9 -3.31 3.05 -2.83
CA ILE A 9 -2.17 2.25 -3.31
C ILE A 9 -1.15 3.13 -4.05
N ILE A 10 -1.62 4.09 -4.87
CA ILE A 10 -0.73 5.05 -5.54
C ILE A 10 0.01 5.92 -4.52
N ASP A 11 -0.69 6.49 -3.53
CA ASP A 11 -0.10 7.30 -2.47
C ASP A 11 0.99 6.53 -1.72
N ILE A 12 0.71 5.28 -1.34
CA ILE A 12 1.69 4.41 -0.66
C ILE A 12 2.92 4.17 -1.55
N ARG A 13 2.70 3.85 -2.82
CA ARG A 13 3.79 3.58 -3.76
C ARG A 13 4.71 4.79 -3.89
N ASP A 14 4.13 5.96 -4.04
CA ASP A 14 4.88 7.21 -4.21
C ASP A 14 5.62 7.57 -2.92
N GLN A 15 4.99 7.41 -1.75
CA GLN A 15 5.61 7.68 -0.46
C GLN A 15 6.78 6.72 -0.15
N LEU A 16 6.68 5.47 -0.57
CA LEU A 16 7.75 4.48 -0.42
C LEU A 16 8.79 4.53 -1.55
N ASN A 17 8.63 5.44 -2.53
CA ASN A 17 9.47 5.54 -3.73
C ASN A 17 9.60 4.21 -4.50
N LEU A 18 8.51 3.43 -4.55
CA LEU A 18 8.47 2.15 -5.24
C LEU A 18 8.28 2.34 -6.75
N VAL A 19 9.40 2.52 -7.46
CA VAL A 19 9.42 2.75 -8.91
C VAL A 19 9.04 1.53 -9.75
N ASN A 20 8.97 0.33 -9.15
CA ASN A 20 8.57 -0.88 -9.85
C ASN A 20 7.05 -1.10 -9.73
N PRO A 21 6.26 -0.86 -10.79
CA PRO A 21 4.80 -1.01 -10.74
C PRO A 21 4.35 -2.44 -10.46
N GLY A 22 5.17 -3.45 -10.81
CA GLY A 22 4.85 -4.85 -10.50
C GLY A 22 4.93 -5.20 -9.01
N LEU A 23 5.55 -4.35 -8.19
CA LEU A 23 5.56 -4.55 -6.75
C LEU A 23 4.22 -4.25 -6.13
N ILE A 24 3.51 -3.19 -6.51
CA ILE A 24 2.20 -2.87 -5.93
C ILE A 24 1.35 -2.21 -7.03
N ASP A 25 0.42 -2.99 -7.56
CA ASP A 25 -0.49 -2.57 -8.63
C ASP A 25 -1.93 -2.53 -8.04
N PRO A 26 -2.61 -1.36 -8.08
CA PRO A 26 -3.98 -1.17 -7.62
C PRO A 26 -4.97 -2.24 -8.09
N GLU A 27 -4.81 -2.77 -9.31
CA GLU A 27 -5.73 -3.76 -9.88
C GLU A 27 -5.72 -5.10 -9.13
N ASN A 28 -4.68 -5.36 -8.31
CA ASN A 28 -4.61 -6.57 -7.47
C ASN A 28 -5.29 -6.41 -6.11
N PHE A 29 -5.87 -5.23 -5.81
CA PHE A 29 -6.53 -4.92 -4.54
C PHE A 29 -8.03 -4.72 -4.74
N SER A 30 -8.81 -5.10 -3.73
CA SER A 30 -10.26 -5.00 -3.76
C SER A 30 -10.81 -4.54 -2.42
N GLU A 31 -12.10 -4.21 -2.38
CA GLU A 31 -12.79 -3.75 -1.18
C GLU A 31 -12.79 -4.76 -0.03
N THR A 32 -12.49 -6.04 -0.28
CA THR A 32 -12.39 -7.09 0.74
C THR A 32 -11.43 -6.72 1.87
N HIS A 33 -10.34 -6.02 1.56
CA HIS A 33 -9.32 -5.60 2.53
C HIS A 33 -9.24 -4.08 2.66
N TYR A 34 -10.35 -3.37 2.40
CA TYR A 34 -10.36 -1.90 2.40
C TYR A 34 -9.83 -1.31 3.71
N GLU A 35 -10.32 -1.79 4.85
CA GLU A 35 -9.92 -1.28 6.18
C GLU A 35 -8.41 -1.49 6.42
N GLU A 36 -7.88 -2.67 6.08
CA GLU A 36 -6.45 -2.99 6.22
C GLU A 36 -5.58 -2.11 5.30
N ILE A 37 -6.04 -1.83 4.08
CA ILE A 37 -5.35 -0.93 3.14
C ILE A 37 -5.38 0.52 3.68
N GLU A 38 -6.49 0.95 4.24
CA GLU A 38 -6.64 2.28 4.84
C GLU A 38 -5.71 2.45 6.05
N GLU A 39 -5.61 1.44 6.92
CA GLU A 39 -4.67 1.46 8.05
C GLU A 39 -3.20 1.56 7.61
N ILE A 40 -2.82 0.78 6.59
CA ILE A 40 -1.46 0.86 6.02
C ILE A 40 -1.23 2.23 5.38
N HIS A 41 -2.21 2.75 4.65
CA HIS A 41 -2.15 4.08 4.04
C HIS A 41 -1.92 5.16 5.08
N ASP A 42 -2.73 5.19 6.14
CA ASP A 42 -2.61 6.18 7.21
C ASP A 42 -1.24 6.11 7.89
N PHE A 43 -0.75 4.89 8.17
CA PHE A 43 0.59 4.70 8.70
C PHE A 43 1.68 5.26 7.77
N VAL A 44 1.60 4.91 6.48
CA VAL A 44 2.59 5.33 5.47
C VAL A 44 2.60 6.86 5.31
N MET A 45 1.42 7.48 5.28
CA MET A 45 1.29 8.93 5.13
C MET A 45 1.66 9.71 6.40
N SER A 46 1.66 9.07 7.57
CA SER A 46 2.04 9.70 8.84
C SER A 46 3.54 10.01 8.97
N LYS A 47 4.39 9.38 8.14
CA LYS A 47 5.85 9.44 8.21
C LYS A 47 6.45 9.95 6.90
N LYS A 48 7.58 10.65 6.99
CA LYS A 48 8.29 11.19 5.82
C LYS A 48 9.29 10.21 5.20
N ASP A 49 9.91 9.39 6.04
CA ASP A 49 11.00 8.50 5.64
C ASP A 49 10.84 7.14 6.34
N PHE A 50 11.28 6.08 5.68
CA PHE A 50 11.20 4.71 6.17
C PHE A 50 12.56 4.04 6.16
N THR A 51 12.86 3.29 7.21
CA THR A 51 14.01 2.39 7.22
C THR A 51 13.78 1.22 6.25
N PRO A 52 14.83 0.53 5.78
CA PRO A 52 14.68 -0.67 4.96
C PRO A 52 13.81 -1.76 5.60
N SER A 53 13.89 -1.92 6.93
CA SER A 53 13.07 -2.89 7.64
C SER A 53 11.58 -2.54 7.64
N GLU A 54 11.25 -1.25 7.78
CA GLU A 54 9.86 -0.79 7.70
C GLU A 54 9.33 -0.93 6.28
N MET A 55 10.11 -0.55 5.27
CA MET A 55 9.74 -0.76 3.87
C MET A 55 9.41 -2.24 3.60
N ASN A 56 10.28 -3.16 4.03
CA ASN A 56 10.02 -4.59 3.87
C ASN A 56 8.71 -5.01 4.54
N GLY A 57 8.49 -4.64 5.81
CA GLY A 57 7.27 -4.99 6.52
C GLY A 57 6.00 -4.44 5.86
N ILE A 58 6.04 -3.21 5.34
CA ILE A 58 4.90 -2.61 4.62
C ILE A 58 4.65 -3.36 3.31
N THR A 59 5.70 -3.67 2.54
CA THR A 59 5.54 -4.42 1.29
C THR A 59 5.06 -5.85 1.48
N GLU A 60 5.45 -6.50 2.58
CA GLU A 60 4.95 -7.83 2.97
C GLU A 60 3.47 -7.77 3.36
N ALA A 61 3.08 -6.79 4.20
CA ALA A 61 1.70 -6.57 4.57
C ALA A 61 0.82 -6.35 3.34
N LEU A 62 1.21 -5.44 2.44
CA LEU A 62 0.48 -5.21 1.18
C LEU A 62 0.51 -6.44 0.25
N GLY A 63 1.58 -7.25 0.31
CA GLY A 63 1.66 -8.53 -0.37
C GLY A 63 0.58 -9.52 0.05
N ALA A 64 0.28 -9.58 1.36
CA ALA A 64 -0.73 -10.47 1.93
C ALA A 64 -2.17 -10.11 1.54
N LEU A 65 -2.43 -8.84 1.21
CA LEU A 65 -3.77 -8.34 0.84
C LEU A 65 -4.09 -8.49 -0.66
N ARG A 66 -3.14 -8.95 -1.47
CA ARG A 66 -3.35 -9.12 -2.91
C ARG A 66 -4.33 -10.24 -3.17
N GLN A 67 -5.27 -9.99 -4.07
CA GLN A 67 -6.13 -11.05 -4.55
C GLN A 67 -5.31 -12.08 -5.35
N PRO A 68 -5.55 -13.38 -5.13
CA PRO A 68 -5.02 -14.40 -6.03
C PRO A 68 -5.59 -14.19 -7.43
N LYS A 69 -4.74 -14.25 -8.45
CA LYS A 69 -5.13 -14.20 -9.87
C LYS A 69 -5.95 -15.42 -10.27
#